data_AF-A0A3D3NTY7-F1
#
_entry.id   AF-A0A3D3NTY7-F1
#
_cell.length_a   1.000
_cell.length_b   1.000
_cell.length_c   1.000
_cell.angle_alpha   90.00
_cell.angle_beta   90.00
_cell.angle_gamma   90.00
#
_symmetry.space_group_name_H-M   'P 1'
#
loop_
_entity.id
_entity.type
_entity.pdbx_description
1 polymer ?
#
loop_
_entity_poly.entity_id
_entity_poly.type
_entity_poly.pdbx_seq_one_letter_code
_entity_poly.pdbx_strand_id
1 'polypeptide(L)'
;MSLVIHSEAHSLAFARLVSTSKKAAVDLVRQEFGLLLTEVAKVTPPYSEKMSGKKAEVQGRAAVAADIRALYGTPGDAYDAISAPAAKAAFWFLHQSGDNAAASQILRAETGTGLSPFDGGTVHGRRRPGNRRRRQRRVVYYVADTDALDVYIAAEQAHVWWLASGWAPALRALGRRLPYGVERHSAPGTMRAVITDQRIELVAVDSVAFASRVRDIERQIQFALKIRTGAMQRSWDHFTRNVRL
;
A
#
# COMPACT_ATOMS: atom_id res chain seq x y z
N MET A 1 6.53 -18.27 0.38
CA MET A 1 7.66 -17.83 -0.45
C MET A 1 8.65 -17.15 0.47
N SER A 2 9.86 -17.71 0.61
CA SER A 2 10.95 -17.08 1.36
C SER A 2 11.80 -16.31 0.36
N LEU A 3 11.98 -15.01 0.58
CA LEU A 3 12.87 -14.18 -0.24
C LEU A 3 14.17 -14.01 0.54
N VAL A 4 15.26 -14.59 0.03
CA VAL A 4 16.59 -14.39 0.58
C VAL A 4 17.32 -13.38 -0.28
N ILE A 5 17.60 -12.20 0.30
CA ILE A 5 18.34 -11.14 -0.39
C ILE A 5 19.79 -11.21 0.07
N HIS A 6 20.67 -11.67 -0.82
CA HIS A 6 22.12 -11.59 -0.62
C HIS A 6 22.64 -10.30 -1.24
N SER A 7 23.32 -9.47 -0.44
CA SER A 7 23.99 -8.26 -0.93
C SER A 7 25.39 -8.20 -0.35
N GLU A 8 26.39 -8.51 -1.18
CA GLU A 8 27.81 -8.42 -0.80
C GLU A 8 28.17 -7.02 -0.31
N ALA A 9 27.67 -5.99 -0.99
CA ALA A 9 27.87 -4.60 -0.60
C ALA A 9 27.32 -4.30 0.81
N HIS A 10 26.16 -4.87 1.15
CA HIS A 10 25.59 -4.74 2.49
C HIS A 10 26.46 -5.47 3.53
N SER A 11 26.85 -6.71 3.25
CA SER A 11 27.71 -7.51 4.14
C SER A 11 29.06 -6.82 4.40
N LEU A 12 29.69 -6.27 3.37
CA LEU A 12 30.95 -5.53 3.50
C LEU A 12 30.79 -4.26 4.33
N ALA A 13 29.73 -3.48 4.07
CA ALA A 13 29.44 -2.26 4.81
C ALA A 13 29.14 -2.57 6.29
N PHE A 14 28.42 -3.66 6.56
CA PHE A 14 28.16 -4.12 7.93
C PHE A 14 29.45 -4.58 8.63
N ALA A 15 30.31 -5.36 7.96
CA ALA A 15 31.59 -5.80 8.52
C ALA A 15 32.48 -4.61 8.93
N ARG A 16 32.53 -3.55 8.12
CA ARG A 16 33.21 -2.29 8.45
C ARG A 16 32.60 -1.57 9.65
N LEU A 17 31.27 -1.60 9.78
CA LEU A 17 30.58 -1.03 10.92
C LEU A 17 30.89 -1.82 12.20
N VAL A 18 30.93 -3.16 12.12
CA VAL A 18 31.33 -4.02 13.25
C VAL A 18 32.75 -3.71 13.70
N SER A 19 33.71 -3.60 12.79
CA SER A 19 35.13 -3.39 13.14
C SER A 19 35.43 -2.02 13.76
N THR A 20 34.53 -1.04 13.59
CA THR A 20 34.70 0.33 14.12
C THR A 20 33.76 0.67 15.26
N SER A 21 32.76 -0.18 15.51
CA SER A 21 31.80 0.03 16.57
C SER A 21 32.37 -0.42 17.92
N LYS A 22 32.06 0.34 18.96
CA LYS A 22 32.31 -0.07 20.36
C LYS A 22 31.21 -0.99 20.91
N LYS A 23 30.15 -1.27 20.13
CA LYS A 23 29.02 -2.11 20.55
C LYS A 23 29.32 -3.58 20.32
N ALA A 24 28.71 -4.45 21.12
CA ALA A 24 28.69 -5.88 20.85
C ALA A 24 28.05 -6.16 19.47
N ALA A 25 28.55 -7.18 18.77
CA ALA A 25 28.07 -7.53 17.44
C ALA A 25 26.56 -7.80 17.42
N VAL A 26 26.04 -8.48 18.45
CA VAL A 26 24.60 -8.75 18.62
C VAL A 26 23.77 -7.47 18.67
N ASP A 27 24.22 -6.47 19.43
CA ASP A 27 23.51 -5.19 19.55
C ASP A 27 23.52 -4.42 18.24
N LEU A 28 24.65 -4.49 17.52
CA LEU A 28 24.78 -3.86 16.20
C LEU A 28 23.85 -4.53 15.17
N VAL A 29 23.79 -5.87 15.14
CA VAL A 29 22.87 -6.60 14.26
C VAL A 29 21.41 -6.22 14.58
N ARG A 30 21.02 -6.20 15.86
CA ARG A 30 19.65 -5.79 16.25
C ARG A 30 19.35 -4.36 15.85
N GLN A 31 20.29 -3.44 16.04
CA GLN A 31 20.15 -2.05 15.63
C GLN A 31 19.97 -1.91 14.12
N GLU A 32 20.87 -2.52 13.33
CA GLU A 32 20.85 -2.40 11.87
C GLU A 32 19.64 -3.09 11.25
N PHE A 33 19.25 -4.24 11.78
CA PHE A 33 18.01 -4.91 11.36
C PHE A 33 16.77 -4.06 11.68
N GLY A 34 16.71 -3.44 12.87
CA GLY A 34 15.63 -2.51 13.21
C GLY A 34 15.58 -1.28 12.30
N LEU A 35 16.74 -0.75 11.91
CA LEU A 35 16.83 0.35 10.95
C LEU A 35 16.41 -0.09 9.54
N LEU A 36 16.81 -1.28 9.10
CA LEU A 36 16.38 -1.85 7.83
C LEU A 36 14.86 -2.04 7.79
N LEU A 37 14.27 -2.65 8.82
CA LEU A 37 12.81 -2.81 8.91
C LEU A 37 12.08 -1.47 8.95
N THR A 38 12.68 -0.45 9.56
CA THR A 38 12.12 0.91 9.54
C THR A 38 12.04 1.43 8.10
N GLU A 39 13.09 1.22 7.29
CA GLU A 39 13.08 1.59 5.87
C GLU A 39 12.10 0.73 5.06
N VAL A 40 12.07 -0.59 5.28
CA VAL A 40 11.10 -1.49 4.62
C VAL A 40 9.66 -1.04 4.88
N ALA A 41 9.31 -0.74 6.12
CA ALA A 41 7.97 -0.27 6.48
C ALA A 41 7.64 1.10 5.85
N LYS A 42 8.63 1.99 5.67
CA LYS A 42 8.42 3.27 4.96
C LYS A 42 8.18 3.11 3.47
N VAL A 43 8.77 2.09 2.84
CA VAL A 43 8.69 1.88 1.39
C VAL A 43 7.64 0.84 0.97
N THR A 44 7.04 0.16 1.92
CA THR A 44 5.86 -0.69 1.72
C THR A 44 4.66 0.21 1.34
N PRO A 45 3.77 -0.20 0.41
CA PRO A 45 2.58 0.56 0.04
C PRO A 45 1.82 1.08 1.28
N PRO A 46 1.36 2.34 1.26
CA PRO A 46 1.05 3.18 0.08
C PRO A 46 2.21 4.03 -0.45
N TYR A 47 3.45 3.79 -0.04
CA TYR A 47 4.62 4.52 -0.53
C TYR A 47 4.75 4.53 -2.06
N SER A 48 5.26 5.65 -2.59
CA SER A 48 5.78 5.77 -3.94
C SER A 48 7.11 6.54 -3.92
N GLU A 49 7.98 6.39 -4.92
CA GLU A 49 9.34 6.96 -4.93
C GLU A 49 9.42 8.47 -4.63
N LYS A 50 8.33 9.22 -4.88
CA LYS A 50 8.26 10.68 -4.68
C LYS A 50 7.38 11.09 -3.48
N MET A 51 6.71 10.15 -2.82
CA MET A 51 5.74 10.46 -1.76
C MET A 51 5.90 9.51 -0.57
N SER A 52 6.08 10.09 0.62
CA SER A 52 6.15 9.39 1.90
C SER A 52 5.18 10.02 2.92
N GLY A 53 4.91 9.30 4.01
CA GLY A 53 4.09 9.78 5.12
C GLY A 53 2.67 10.20 4.68
N LYS A 54 2.23 11.40 5.08
CA LYS A 54 0.89 11.91 4.77
C LYS A 54 0.62 12.01 3.26
N LYS A 55 1.62 12.35 2.45
CA LYS A 55 1.47 12.43 0.99
C LYS A 55 1.19 11.06 0.37
N ALA A 56 1.93 10.04 0.82
CA ALA A 56 1.69 8.65 0.42
C ALA A 56 0.28 8.18 0.80
N GLU A 57 -0.20 8.56 2.00
CA GLU A 57 -1.57 8.25 2.40
C GLU A 57 -2.62 8.87 1.47
N VAL A 58 -2.50 10.16 1.14
CA VAL A 58 -3.42 10.84 0.23
C VAL A 58 -3.43 10.16 -1.14
N GLN A 59 -2.24 9.84 -1.66
CA GLN A 59 -2.09 9.12 -2.93
C GLN A 59 -2.74 7.73 -2.87
N GLY A 60 -2.48 6.96 -1.80
CA GLY A 60 -3.05 5.63 -1.61
C GLY A 60 -4.58 5.67 -1.53
N ARG A 61 -5.13 6.64 -0.80
CA ARG A 61 -6.59 6.85 -0.72
C ARG A 61 -7.20 7.21 -2.06
N ALA A 62 -6.55 8.09 -2.82
CA ALA A 62 -6.99 8.46 -4.17
C ALA A 62 -6.94 7.25 -5.12
N ALA A 63 -5.91 6.40 -5.03
CA ALA A 63 -5.80 5.19 -5.83
C ALA A 63 -6.91 4.17 -5.51
N VAL A 64 -7.25 3.98 -4.22
CA VAL A 64 -8.37 3.13 -3.79
C VAL A 64 -9.69 3.67 -4.36
N ALA A 65 -9.96 4.97 -4.20
CA ALA A 65 -11.18 5.58 -4.73
C ALA A 65 -11.26 5.43 -6.26
N ALA A 66 -10.15 5.62 -6.98
CA ALA A 66 -10.11 5.48 -8.43
C ALA A 66 -10.33 4.02 -8.89
N ASP A 67 -9.80 3.02 -8.18
CA ASP A 67 -10.01 1.61 -8.51
C ASP A 67 -11.49 1.21 -8.30
N ILE A 68 -12.11 1.69 -7.22
CA ILE A 68 -13.54 1.46 -6.93
C ILE A 68 -14.43 2.20 -7.94
N ARG A 69 -14.18 3.50 -8.20
CA ARG A 69 -14.96 4.31 -9.15
C ARG A 69 -14.79 3.88 -10.61
N ALA A 70 -13.72 3.16 -10.93
CA ALA A 70 -13.61 2.49 -12.23
C ALA A 70 -14.63 1.35 -12.42
N LEU A 71 -15.24 0.86 -11.33
CA LEU A 71 -16.27 -0.18 -11.34
C LEU A 71 -17.67 0.40 -11.14
N TYR A 72 -17.77 1.36 -10.21
CA TYR A 72 -19.02 2.01 -9.81
C TYR A 72 -19.03 3.46 -10.29
N GLY A 73 -19.83 3.74 -11.30
CA GLY A 73 -20.06 5.10 -11.78
C GLY A 73 -21.15 5.79 -10.96
N THR A 74 -21.04 7.10 -10.89
CA THR A 74 -22.00 8.01 -10.28
C THR A 74 -23.12 8.37 -11.27
N PRO A 75 -24.22 9.01 -10.82
CA PRO A 75 -25.20 9.60 -11.71
C PRO A 75 -24.60 10.67 -12.65
N GLY A 76 -23.54 11.37 -12.24
CA GLY A 76 -22.78 12.26 -13.11
C GLY A 76 -22.08 11.52 -14.24
N ASP A 77 -21.43 10.39 -13.93
CA ASP A 77 -20.80 9.54 -14.96
C ASP A 77 -21.86 8.94 -15.92
N ALA A 78 -23.06 8.66 -15.42
CA ALA A 78 -24.19 8.21 -16.23
C ALA A 78 -24.69 9.33 -17.16
N TYR A 79 -24.82 10.55 -16.64
CA TYR A 79 -25.17 11.73 -17.42
C TYR A 79 -24.17 11.98 -18.54
N ASP A 80 -22.88 11.84 -18.27
CA ASP A 80 -21.82 12.02 -19.27
C ASP A 80 -21.86 10.94 -20.35
N ALA A 81 -22.26 9.72 -20.01
CA ALA A 81 -22.33 8.58 -20.92
C ALA A 81 -23.53 8.58 -21.88
N ILE A 82 -24.62 9.28 -21.55
CA ILE A 82 -25.75 9.48 -22.48
C ILE A 82 -25.29 10.34 -23.67
N SER A 83 -25.76 10.09 -24.88
CA SER A 83 -25.31 10.89 -26.04
C SER A 83 -26.28 12.01 -26.40
N ALA A 84 -27.59 11.72 -26.39
CA ALA A 84 -28.60 12.69 -26.81
C ALA A 84 -28.81 13.80 -25.76
N PRO A 85 -28.69 15.10 -26.12
CA PRO A 85 -28.83 16.21 -25.16
C PRO A 85 -30.19 16.26 -24.45
N ALA A 86 -31.28 15.97 -25.16
CA ALA A 86 -32.61 15.92 -24.56
C ALA A 86 -32.74 14.77 -23.54
N ALA A 87 -32.17 13.60 -23.86
CA ALA A 87 -32.13 12.46 -22.95
C ALA A 87 -31.27 12.75 -21.71
N LYS A 88 -30.14 13.45 -21.86
CA LYS A 88 -29.32 13.93 -20.73
C LYS A 88 -30.12 14.80 -19.77
N ALA A 89 -30.80 15.83 -20.31
CA ALA A 89 -31.59 16.75 -19.50
C ALA A 89 -32.73 16.02 -18.78
N ALA A 90 -33.46 15.14 -19.49
CA ALA A 90 -34.55 14.35 -18.92
C ALA A 90 -34.04 13.38 -17.84
N PHE A 91 -32.93 12.67 -18.10
CA PHE A 91 -32.27 11.79 -17.12
C PHE A 91 -31.94 12.56 -15.84
N TRP A 92 -31.28 13.71 -15.97
CA TRP A 92 -30.85 14.51 -14.82
C TRP A 92 -32.04 15.03 -14.01
N PHE A 93 -33.07 15.54 -14.68
CA PHE A 93 -34.29 16.00 -14.03
C PHE A 93 -34.98 14.88 -13.24
N LEU A 94 -35.17 13.70 -13.85
CA LEU A 94 -35.81 12.55 -13.21
C LEU A 94 -34.98 12.00 -12.04
N HIS A 95 -33.66 11.99 -12.16
CA HIS A 95 -32.79 11.61 -11.05
C HIS A 95 -32.91 12.59 -9.88
N GLN A 96 -32.89 13.90 -10.15
CA GLN A 96 -33.04 14.94 -9.13
C GLN A 96 -34.42 14.94 -8.45
N SER A 97 -35.47 14.52 -9.16
CA SER A 97 -36.81 14.37 -8.59
C SER A 97 -37.00 13.07 -7.81
N GLY A 98 -36.01 12.18 -7.79
CA GLY A 98 -36.07 10.88 -7.11
C GLY A 98 -36.69 9.75 -7.94
N ASP A 99 -37.14 10.02 -9.18
CA ASP A 99 -37.64 8.99 -10.10
C ASP A 99 -36.50 8.24 -10.79
N ASN A 100 -35.74 7.50 -9.98
CA ASN A 100 -34.62 6.69 -10.43
C ASN A 100 -35.05 5.55 -11.38
N ALA A 101 -36.31 5.13 -11.34
CA ALA A 101 -36.83 4.10 -12.23
C ALA A 101 -36.92 4.64 -13.67
N ALA A 102 -37.55 5.81 -13.87
CA ALA A 102 -37.62 6.45 -15.18
C ALA A 102 -36.24 6.91 -15.67
N ALA A 103 -35.41 7.50 -14.79
CA ALA A 103 -34.04 7.86 -15.13
C ALA A 103 -33.22 6.62 -15.58
N SER A 104 -33.37 5.49 -14.89
CA SER A 104 -32.71 4.24 -15.27
C SER A 104 -33.16 3.71 -16.63
N GLN A 105 -34.41 3.94 -17.04
CA GLN A 105 -34.89 3.50 -18.36
C GLN A 105 -34.22 4.30 -19.47
N ILE A 106 -34.08 5.63 -19.30
CA ILE A 106 -33.36 6.49 -20.25
C ILE A 106 -31.90 6.04 -20.38
N LEU A 107 -31.21 5.86 -19.25
CA LEU A 107 -29.82 5.41 -19.26
C LEU A 107 -29.66 4.05 -19.94
N ARG A 108 -30.59 3.12 -19.70
CA ARG A 108 -30.55 1.78 -20.31
C ARG A 108 -30.77 1.82 -21.82
N ALA A 109 -31.64 2.71 -22.30
CA ALA A 109 -31.87 2.90 -23.73
C ALA A 109 -30.60 3.37 -24.46
N GLU A 110 -29.79 4.22 -23.83
CA GLU A 110 -28.59 4.80 -24.43
C GLU A 110 -27.33 3.94 -24.25
N THR A 111 -27.18 3.28 -23.09
CA THR A 111 -25.91 2.63 -22.70
C THR A 111 -26.00 1.11 -22.58
N GLY A 112 -27.21 0.56 -22.55
CA GLY A 112 -27.49 -0.84 -22.21
C GLY A 112 -27.43 -1.15 -20.70
N THR A 113 -27.10 -0.16 -19.86
CA THR A 113 -27.00 -0.30 -18.40
C THR A 113 -27.95 0.66 -17.69
N GLY A 114 -28.48 0.27 -16.53
CA GLY A 114 -29.37 1.12 -15.73
C GLY A 114 -28.70 1.65 -14.47
N LEU A 115 -29.42 2.53 -13.75
CA LEU A 115 -29.10 2.85 -12.37
C LEU A 115 -29.50 1.67 -11.48
N SER A 116 -28.78 1.46 -10.39
CA SER A 116 -29.12 0.43 -9.43
C SER A 116 -28.61 0.79 -8.02
N PRO A 117 -29.19 0.19 -6.95
CA PRO A 117 -28.69 0.38 -5.59
C PRO A 117 -27.26 -0.14 -5.43
N PHE A 118 -26.46 0.50 -4.57
CA PHE A 118 -25.11 0.02 -4.30
C PHE A 118 -25.12 -1.42 -3.73
N ASP A 119 -24.30 -2.30 -4.29
CA ASP A 119 -24.26 -3.74 -3.98
C ASP A 119 -23.37 -4.10 -2.77
N GLY A 120 -23.02 -3.12 -1.95
CA GLY A 120 -22.11 -3.28 -0.82
C GLY A 120 -20.65 -3.55 -1.21
N GLY A 121 -20.26 -3.32 -2.47
CA GLY A 121 -18.90 -3.56 -2.94
C GLY A 121 -18.68 -4.96 -3.49
N THR A 122 -19.74 -5.71 -3.77
CA THR A 122 -19.66 -7.10 -4.23
C THR A 122 -18.88 -7.23 -5.56
N VAL A 123 -19.13 -6.36 -6.54
CA VAL A 123 -18.35 -6.32 -7.80
C VAL A 123 -16.87 -6.02 -7.55
N HIS A 124 -16.54 -5.09 -6.63
CA HIS A 124 -15.15 -4.79 -6.28
C HIS A 124 -14.46 -5.98 -5.56
N GLY A 125 -15.14 -6.62 -4.61
CA GLY A 125 -14.63 -7.79 -3.89
C GLY A 125 -14.29 -8.97 -4.81
N ARG A 126 -15.13 -9.23 -5.83
CA ARG A 126 -14.91 -10.29 -6.82
C ARG A 126 -13.72 -10.05 -7.74
N ARG A 127 -13.24 -8.81 -7.89
CA ARG A 127 -12.10 -8.44 -8.78
C ARG A 127 -10.72 -8.50 -8.08
N ARG A 128 -10.61 -8.97 -6.83
CA ARG A 128 -9.32 -9.11 -6.11
C ARG A 128 -8.41 -10.19 -6.76
N PRO A 129 -7.07 -10.03 -6.71
CA PRO A 129 -6.22 -10.19 -7.89
C PRO A 129 -5.85 -11.64 -8.23
N GLY A 130 -6.04 -11.96 -9.51
CA GLY A 130 -5.53 -13.16 -10.19
C GLY A 130 -5.62 -13.07 -11.71
N ASN A 131 -6.48 -12.21 -12.26
CA ASN A 131 -6.77 -12.22 -13.69
C ASN A 131 -7.00 -10.80 -14.28
N ARG A 132 -6.04 -9.88 -14.09
CA ARG A 132 -6.05 -8.58 -14.80
C ARG A 132 -5.34 -8.71 -16.15
N ARG A 133 -5.92 -9.48 -17.09
CA ARG A 133 -5.62 -9.28 -18.51
C ARG A 133 -6.43 -8.08 -18.99
N ARG A 134 -5.70 -7.11 -19.54
CA ARG A 134 -6.15 -5.86 -20.15
C ARG A 134 -7.47 -6.01 -20.92
N ARG A 135 -8.49 -5.24 -20.55
CA ARG A 135 -9.47 -4.64 -21.48
C ARG A 135 -10.30 -3.57 -20.76
N GLN A 136 -10.30 -2.38 -21.37
CA GLN A 136 -11.02 -1.13 -21.11
C GLN A 136 -11.71 -0.94 -19.75
N ARG A 137 -11.33 0.15 -19.08
CA ARG A 137 -12.06 0.81 -17.99
C ARG A 137 -13.48 1.14 -18.48
N ARG A 138 -14.42 0.22 -18.31
CA ARG A 138 -15.84 0.52 -18.46
C ARG A 138 -16.46 0.41 -17.08
N VAL A 139 -17.10 1.50 -16.64
CA VAL A 139 -17.98 1.47 -15.49
C VAL A 139 -18.90 0.26 -15.68
N VAL A 140 -18.91 -0.61 -14.68
CA VAL A 140 -19.67 -1.86 -14.73
C VAL A 140 -21.08 -1.61 -14.21
N TYR A 141 -21.22 -0.65 -13.30
CA TYR A 141 -22.43 -0.45 -12.54
C TYR A 141 -22.62 1.03 -12.22
N TYR A 142 -23.77 1.62 -12.56
CA TYR A 142 -24.10 2.98 -12.16
C TYR A 142 -24.94 2.94 -10.88
N VAL A 143 -24.45 3.61 -9.85
CA VAL A 143 -25.08 3.63 -8.54
C VAL A 143 -26.05 4.81 -8.46
N ALA A 144 -27.30 4.55 -8.10
CA ALA A 144 -28.32 5.59 -7.97
C ALA A 144 -28.06 6.53 -6.77
N ASP A 145 -27.64 5.97 -5.64
CA ASP A 145 -27.31 6.69 -4.41
C ASP A 145 -25.83 6.49 -4.07
N THR A 146 -25.05 7.57 -4.15
CA THR A 146 -23.61 7.53 -3.95
C THR A 146 -23.20 7.51 -2.48
N ASP A 147 -24.09 7.79 -1.53
CA ASP A 147 -23.71 7.89 -0.11
C ASP A 147 -23.17 6.57 0.42
N ALA A 148 -23.86 5.47 0.12
CA ALA A 148 -23.41 4.12 0.49
C ALA A 148 -22.08 3.74 -0.21
N LEU A 149 -21.87 4.20 -1.44
CA LEU A 149 -20.63 4.00 -2.18
C LEU A 149 -19.47 4.79 -1.56
N ASP A 150 -19.70 6.04 -1.18
CA ASP A 150 -18.67 6.89 -0.57
C ASP A 150 -18.30 6.40 0.84
N VAL A 151 -19.27 5.92 1.63
CA VAL A 151 -19.02 5.21 2.90
C VAL A 151 -18.15 3.98 2.67
N TYR A 152 -18.45 3.18 1.64
CA TYR A 152 -17.65 2.02 1.28
C TYR A 152 -16.22 2.39 0.85
N ILE A 153 -16.07 3.42 0.01
CA ILE A 153 -14.76 3.95 -0.39
C ILE A 153 -13.98 4.41 0.85
N ALA A 154 -14.62 5.12 1.78
CA ALA A 154 -13.98 5.58 3.01
C ALA A 154 -13.52 4.41 3.89
N ALA A 155 -14.34 3.35 4.00
CA ALA A 155 -13.99 2.14 4.73
C ALA A 155 -12.79 1.42 4.12
N GLU A 156 -12.72 1.27 2.79
CA GLU A 156 -11.55 0.69 2.12
C GLU A 156 -10.31 1.60 2.23
N GLN A 157 -10.49 2.92 2.12
CA GLN A 157 -9.42 3.92 2.32
C GLN A 157 -8.84 3.93 3.73
N ALA A 158 -9.60 3.48 4.74
CA ALA A 158 -9.09 3.32 6.09
C ALA A 158 -7.95 2.29 6.13
N HIS A 159 -7.96 1.26 5.28
CA HIS A 159 -7.01 0.16 5.26
C HIS A 159 -5.73 0.44 4.44
N VAL A 160 -5.51 1.68 3.99
CA VAL A 160 -4.39 2.05 3.10
C VAL A 160 -3.02 1.72 3.71
N TRP A 161 -2.88 1.75 5.04
CA TRP A 161 -1.65 1.39 5.75
C TRP A 161 -1.60 -0.07 6.25
N TRP A 162 -2.62 -0.87 5.96
CA TRP A 162 -2.77 -2.23 6.52
C TRP A 162 -1.55 -3.11 6.23
N LEU A 163 -1.05 -3.07 4.99
CA LEU A 163 0.13 -3.83 4.60
C LEU A 163 1.38 -3.40 5.39
N ALA A 164 1.74 -2.11 5.35
CA ALA A 164 2.91 -1.62 6.07
C ALA A 164 2.83 -1.85 7.59
N SER A 165 1.62 -1.95 8.14
CA SER A 165 1.38 -2.24 9.56
C SER A 165 1.77 -3.67 9.96
N GLY A 166 1.91 -4.59 9.01
CA GLY A 166 2.40 -5.96 9.27
C GLY A 166 3.83 -6.00 9.82
N TRP A 167 4.61 -4.93 9.63
CA TRP A 167 5.95 -4.78 10.21
C TRP A 167 5.95 -4.28 11.66
N ALA A 168 4.82 -3.79 12.18
CA ALA A 168 4.74 -3.18 13.50
C ALA A 168 5.16 -4.13 14.64
N PRO A 169 4.76 -5.42 14.68
CA PRO A 169 5.21 -6.34 15.72
C PRO A 169 6.73 -6.47 15.80
N ALA A 170 7.41 -6.59 14.66
CA ALA A 170 8.87 -6.70 14.61
C ALA A 170 9.57 -5.41 15.02
N LEU A 171 9.08 -4.26 14.58
CA LEU A 171 9.62 -2.95 14.98
C LEU A 171 9.47 -2.72 16.48
N ARG A 172 8.32 -3.06 17.07
CA ARG A 172 8.09 -2.98 18.52
C ARG A 172 9.02 -3.91 19.30
N ALA A 173 9.18 -5.16 18.85
CA ALA A 173 10.10 -6.12 19.47
C ALA A 173 11.57 -5.67 19.43
N LEU A 174 11.93 -4.79 18.49
CA LEU A 174 13.25 -4.15 18.38
C LEU A 174 13.34 -2.78 19.07
N GLY A 175 12.30 -2.35 19.79
CA GLY A 175 12.25 -1.04 20.45
C GLY A 175 12.31 0.15 19.48
N ARG A 176 11.85 -0.05 18.24
CA ARG A 176 11.87 0.99 17.19
C ARG A 176 10.57 1.78 17.18
N ARG A 177 10.68 3.09 16.94
CA ARG A 177 9.54 3.94 16.63
C ARG A 177 8.92 3.51 15.30
N LEU A 178 7.59 3.44 15.27
CA LEU A 178 6.84 3.11 14.06
C LEU A 178 6.84 4.30 13.07
N PRO A 179 7.03 4.05 11.76
CA PRO A 179 6.80 5.07 10.74
C PRO A 179 5.35 5.56 10.73
N TYR A 180 5.14 6.72 10.12
CA TYR A 180 3.80 7.30 9.95
C TYR A 180 2.82 6.29 9.35
N GLY A 181 1.64 6.17 9.96
CA GLY A 181 0.54 5.32 9.47
C GLY A 181 0.64 3.84 9.85
N VAL A 182 1.84 3.31 10.10
CA VAL A 182 2.09 1.90 10.49
C VAL A 182 1.44 1.56 11.84
N GLU A 183 1.28 2.53 12.72
CA GLU A 183 0.66 2.34 14.04
C GLU A 183 -0.88 2.30 14.00
N ARG A 184 -1.50 2.67 12.88
CA ARG A 184 -2.96 2.81 12.76
C ARG A 184 -3.70 1.50 12.70
N HIS A 185 -2.98 0.40 12.49
CA HIS A 185 -3.57 -0.92 12.34
C HIS A 185 -2.82 -1.97 13.15
N SER A 186 -3.56 -3.00 13.55
CA SER A 186 -3.05 -4.20 14.19
C SER A 186 -2.97 -5.32 13.16
N ALA A 187 -2.22 -5.08 12.08
CA ALA A 187 -2.04 -6.07 11.02
C ALA A 187 -1.15 -7.24 11.49
N PRO A 188 -1.39 -8.47 11.00
CA PRO A 188 -0.66 -9.64 11.44
C PRO A 188 0.79 -9.62 10.96
N GLY A 189 1.72 -9.87 11.88
CA GLY A 189 3.13 -10.03 11.59
C GLY A 189 3.88 -10.63 12.78
N THR A 190 5.09 -11.13 12.53
CA THR A 190 5.90 -11.80 13.55
C THR A 190 7.38 -11.43 13.44
N MET A 191 8.11 -11.65 14.52
CA MET A 191 9.56 -11.58 14.56
C MET A 191 10.11 -12.80 15.29
N ARG A 192 11.17 -13.39 14.73
CA ARG A 192 11.94 -14.46 15.35
C ARG A 192 13.39 -14.01 15.42
N ALA A 193 14.00 -14.16 16.60
CA ALA A 193 15.43 -13.95 16.80
C ALA A 193 16.05 -15.25 17.30
N VAL A 194 17.08 -15.73 16.62
CA VAL A 194 17.92 -16.84 17.06
C VAL A 194 19.32 -16.30 17.26
N ILE A 195 19.75 -16.20 18.51
CA ILE A 195 21.06 -15.70 18.90
C ILE A 195 21.74 -16.83 19.65
N THR A 196 22.78 -17.39 19.04
CA THR A 196 23.68 -18.37 19.66
C THR A 196 25.12 -17.94 19.42
N ASP A 197 26.07 -18.63 20.06
CA ASP A 197 27.49 -18.36 19.88
C ASP A 197 27.96 -18.62 18.43
N GLN A 198 27.19 -19.40 17.66
CA GLN A 198 27.51 -19.79 16.28
C GLN A 198 26.74 -19.00 15.23
N ARG A 199 25.61 -18.38 15.57
CA ARG A 199 24.78 -17.64 14.61
C ARG A 199 23.92 -16.56 15.25
N ILE A 200 23.76 -15.47 14.52
CA ILE A 200 22.76 -14.43 14.79
C ILE A 200 21.81 -14.40 13.59
N GLU A 201 20.56 -14.80 13.80
CA GLU A 201 19.51 -14.80 12.78
C GLU A 201 18.32 -13.98 13.27
N LEU A 202 17.95 -12.94 12.50
CA LEU A 202 16.75 -12.15 12.76
C LEU A 202 15.82 -12.28 11.55
N VAL A 203 14.58 -12.72 11.80
CA VAL A 203 13.56 -12.90 10.78
C VAL A 203 12.33 -12.09 11.17
N ALA A 204 11.80 -11.32 10.24
CA ALA A 204 10.53 -10.63 10.38
C ALA A 204 9.61 -11.04 9.23
N VAL A 205 8.34 -11.29 9.55
CA VAL A 205 7.35 -11.77 8.58
C VAL A 205 6.13 -10.86 8.64
N ASP A 206 5.83 -10.20 7.53
CA ASP A 206 4.52 -9.59 7.29
C ASP A 206 3.54 -10.70 6.86
N SER A 207 2.52 -10.93 7.68
CA SER A 207 1.55 -12.01 7.49
C SER A 207 0.21 -11.51 6.92
N VAL A 208 0.17 -10.28 6.40
CA VAL A 208 -1.02 -9.75 5.72
C VAL A 208 -1.37 -10.64 4.54
N ALA A 209 -2.63 -11.12 4.47
CA ALA A 209 -3.06 -12.16 3.53
C ALA A 209 -2.77 -11.86 2.05
N PHE A 210 -2.74 -10.58 1.66
CA PHE A 210 -2.45 -10.16 0.30
C PHE A 210 -1.00 -9.68 0.10
N ALA A 211 -0.14 -9.67 1.12
CA ALA A 211 1.23 -9.19 1.04
C ALA A 211 2.02 -9.87 -0.08
N SER A 212 1.87 -11.20 -0.23
CA SER A 212 2.50 -11.99 -1.28
C SER A 212 2.04 -11.65 -2.71
N ARG A 213 0.92 -10.94 -2.86
CA ARG A 213 0.35 -10.53 -4.15
C ARG A 213 0.74 -9.10 -4.54
N VAL A 214 1.39 -8.37 -3.63
CA VAL A 214 1.87 -7.02 -3.88
C VAL A 214 3.04 -7.11 -4.84
N ARG A 215 2.84 -6.56 -6.03
CA ARG A 215 3.93 -6.44 -7.02
C ARG A 215 5.00 -5.54 -6.44
N ASP A 216 6.25 -5.82 -6.80
CA ASP A 216 7.40 -4.98 -6.49
C ASP A 216 7.83 -4.92 -5.01
N ILE A 217 7.24 -5.72 -4.11
CA ILE A 217 7.65 -5.74 -2.71
C ILE A 217 9.13 -6.12 -2.56
N GLU A 218 9.62 -7.05 -3.38
CA GLU A 218 11.04 -7.40 -3.46
C GLU A 218 11.91 -6.21 -3.87
N ARG A 219 11.52 -5.48 -4.94
CA ARG A 219 12.22 -4.26 -5.37
C ARG A 219 12.27 -3.21 -4.27
N GLN A 220 11.18 -3.06 -3.51
CA GLN A 220 11.11 -2.13 -2.39
C GLN A 220 12.03 -2.54 -1.23
N ILE A 221 12.07 -3.83 -0.88
CA ILE A 221 12.99 -4.33 0.15
C ILE A 221 14.45 -4.14 -0.29
N GLN A 222 14.77 -4.42 -1.55
CA GLN A 222 16.10 -4.16 -2.13
C GLN A 222 16.47 -2.67 -2.07
N PHE A 223 15.51 -1.78 -2.34
CA PHE A 223 15.71 -0.34 -2.23
C PHE A 223 15.98 0.10 -0.78
N ALA A 224 15.21 -0.43 0.19
CA ALA A 224 15.46 -0.20 1.62
C ALA A 224 16.86 -0.69 2.04
N LEU A 225 17.28 -1.86 1.54
CA LEU A 225 18.61 -2.41 1.77
C LEU A 225 19.70 -1.48 1.23
N LYS A 226 19.55 -0.96 0.01
CA LYS A 226 20.47 0.01 -0.59
C LYS A 226 20.59 1.29 0.23
N ILE A 227 19.47 1.82 0.75
CA ILE A 227 19.47 2.99 1.65
C ILE A 227 20.33 2.71 2.90
N ARG A 228 20.13 1.54 3.53
CA ARG A 228 20.89 1.16 4.74
C ARG A 228 22.36 0.94 4.44
N THR A 229 22.70 0.25 3.35
CA THR A 229 24.09 0.07 2.92
C THR A 229 24.79 1.42 2.75
N GLY A 230 24.15 2.39 2.09
CA GLY A 230 24.70 3.74 1.94
C GLY A 230 24.87 4.48 3.28
N ALA A 231 23.96 4.29 4.24
CA ALA A 231 24.07 4.89 5.58
C ALA A 231 25.23 4.31 6.39
N MET A 232 25.44 2.99 6.33
CA MET A 232 26.59 2.33 6.95
C MET A 232 27.90 2.82 6.32
N GLN A 233 27.96 2.90 4.99
CA GLN A 233 29.16 3.40 4.29
C GLN A 233 29.50 4.84 4.69
N ARG A 234 28.51 5.74 4.77
CA ARG A 234 28.75 7.11 5.26
C ARG A 234 29.27 7.17 6.68
N SER A 235 28.82 6.24 7.54
CA SER A 235 29.30 6.16 8.93
C SER A 235 30.77 5.74 8.99
N TRP A 236 31.16 4.78 8.13
CA TRP A 236 32.55 4.39 7.95
C TRP A 236 33.41 5.54 7.39
N ASP A 237 32.96 6.22 6.34
CA ASP A 237 33.70 7.34 5.74
C ASP A 237 33.90 8.49 6.75
N HIS A 238 32.93 8.71 7.65
CA HIS A 238 33.06 9.67 8.73
C HIS A 238 34.10 9.23 9.78
N PHE A 239 34.12 7.94 10.13
CA PHE A 239 35.13 7.40 11.04
C PHE A 239 36.55 7.56 10.47
N THR A 240 36.78 7.17 9.22
CA THR A 240 38.12 7.23 8.60
C THR A 240 38.64 8.64 8.41
N ARG A 241 37.76 9.64 8.22
CA ARG A 241 38.18 11.06 8.16
C ARG A 241 38.64 11.61 9.52
N ASN A 242 38.05 11.13 10.60
CA ASN A 242 38.31 11.65 11.95
C ASN A 242 39.44 10.88 12.66
N VAL A 243 39.63 9.62 12.33
CA VAL A 243 40.82 8.86 12.71
C VAL A 243 41.90 9.19 11.70
N ARG A 244 42.59 10.33 11.90
CA ARG A 244 43.88 10.57 11.24
C ARG A 244 44.82 9.46 11.70
N LEU A 245 45.03 8.45 10.86
CA LEU A 245 46.20 7.58 10.94
C LEU A 245 47.43 8.38 10.48
#